data_AF-F2K294-F1
#
_entry.id   AF-F2K294-F1
#
_cell.length_a   1.000
_cell.length_b   1.000
_cell.length_c   1.000
_cell.angle_alpha   90.00
_cell.angle_beta   90.00
_cell.angle_gamma   90.00
#
_symmetry.space_group_name_H-M   'P 1'
#
loop_
_entity.id
_entity.type
_entity.pdbx_description
1 polymer ?
#
loop_
_entity_poly.entity_id
_entity_poly.type
_entity_poly.pdbx_seq_one_letter_code
_entity_poly.pdbx_strand_id
1 'polypeptide(L)'
;MSNNVLINGRTAVHAGSNGTVMAIDVCLTQVGPPVVPIPYMNASQSADADKTADSVKINGNPACHVKSVFAKSSGDEAGNRKGIVSGKISGEACFMSSSFDVLIEGEPAVRAMDLMVSNAQNTPPMPLMQAVGMPALAATVTAPEELETITTNVISIDQYSDGNASGYTQAEEPSE
;
A
#
# COMPACT_ATOMS: atom_id res chain seq x y z
N MET A 1 -6.15 -0.15 -20.33
CA MET A 1 -5.95 0.39 -18.97
C MET A 1 -5.40 -0.74 -18.12
N SER A 2 -4.31 -0.53 -17.39
CA SER A 2 -3.93 -1.47 -16.33
C SER A 2 -5.06 -1.46 -15.29
N ASN A 3 -5.71 -2.60 -15.08
CA ASN A 3 -6.72 -2.73 -14.03
C ASN A 3 -6.01 -2.67 -12.68
N ASN A 4 -5.96 -1.49 -12.06
CA ASN A 4 -5.28 -1.32 -10.78
C ASN A 4 -6.23 -1.70 -9.64
N VAL A 5 -5.80 -2.62 -8.76
CA VAL A 5 -6.48 -2.92 -7.51
C VAL A 5 -6.26 -1.77 -6.54
N LEU A 6 -7.34 -1.30 -5.91
CA LEU A 6 -7.29 -0.22 -4.93
C LEU A 6 -7.41 -0.77 -3.51
N ILE A 7 -6.55 -0.27 -2.63
CA ILE A 7 -6.53 -0.53 -1.19
C ILE A 7 -6.69 0.83 -0.52
N ASN A 8 -7.79 1.01 0.23
CA ASN A 8 -8.18 2.30 0.81
C ASN A 8 -8.13 3.47 -0.21
N GLY A 9 -8.60 3.23 -1.44
CA GLY A 9 -8.62 4.24 -2.52
C GLY A 9 -7.27 4.55 -3.16
N ARG A 10 -6.18 3.86 -2.77
CA ARG A 10 -4.84 4.01 -3.34
C ARG A 10 -4.43 2.74 -4.07
N THR A 11 -3.64 2.85 -5.12
CA THR A 11 -3.21 1.66 -5.88
C THR A 11 -2.31 0.77 -5.03
N ALA A 12 -2.51 -0.55 -5.13
CA ALA A 12 -1.66 -1.55 -4.52
C ALA A 12 -0.26 -1.54 -5.16
N VAL A 13 0.76 -1.92 -4.39
CA VAL A 13 2.15 -1.98 -4.87
C VAL A 13 2.52 -3.42 -5.22
N HIS A 14 3.17 -3.61 -6.37
CA HIS A 14 3.76 -4.87 -6.81
C HIS A 14 4.81 -4.60 -7.89
N ALA A 15 5.55 -5.61 -8.35
CA ALA A 15 6.66 -5.42 -9.31
C ALA A 15 6.25 -4.63 -10.56
N GLY A 16 5.13 -5.00 -11.18
CA GLY A 16 4.56 -4.30 -12.35
C GLY A 16 3.76 -3.01 -12.08
N SER A 17 3.76 -2.44 -10.86
CA SER A 17 2.92 -1.26 -10.54
C SER A 17 3.55 0.08 -10.96
N ASN A 18 4.79 0.06 -11.45
CA ASN A 18 5.58 1.22 -11.88
C ASN A 18 5.73 2.29 -10.78
N GLY A 19 5.91 1.83 -9.53
CA GLY A 19 6.16 2.71 -8.40
C GLY A 19 7.61 3.14 -8.33
N THR A 20 7.84 4.41 -8.01
CA THR A 20 9.17 4.99 -7.81
C THR A 20 9.18 5.82 -6.54
N VAL A 21 10.19 5.63 -5.70
CA VAL A 21 10.53 6.55 -4.62
C VAL A 21 11.82 7.26 -4.98
N MET A 22 11.82 8.60 -4.85
CA MET A 22 13.01 9.43 -5.03
C MET A 22 13.21 10.26 -3.78
N ALA A 23 14.44 10.26 -3.27
CA ALA A 23 14.79 10.97 -2.05
C ALA A 23 16.18 11.60 -2.15
N ILE A 24 16.41 12.61 -1.32
CA ILE A 24 17.75 13.18 -1.13
C ILE A 24 18.54 12.28 -0.18
N ASP A 25 19.69 11.85 -0.64
CA ASP A 25 20.61 10.95 0.05
C ASP A 25 21.88 11.72 0.41
N VAL A 26 22.07 11.98 1.70
CA VAL A 26 23.26 12.71 2.15
C VAL A 26 24.40 11.71 2.35
N CYS A 27 25.40 11.80 1.47
CA CYS A 27 26.58 10.96 1.52
C CYS A 27 27.82 11.77 1.89
N LEU A 28 28.76 11.12 2.56
CA LEU A 28 30.11 11.64 2.69
C LEU A 28 30.79 11.55 1.33
N THR A 29 31.46 12.63 0.94
CA THR A 29 32.16 12.73 -0.34
C THR A 29 33.54 13.34 -0.15
N GLN A 30 34.54 12.70 -0.77
CA GLN A 30 35.90 13.23 -0.84
C GLN A 30 35.95 14.40 -1.84
N VAL A 31 36.30 15.60 -1.37
CA VAL A 31 36.46 16.80 -2.20
C VAL A 31 37.86 17.37 -1.99
N GLY A 32 38.84 16.91 -2.77
CA GLY A 32 40.26 17.22 -2.48
C GLY A 32 40.68 16.57 -1.15
N PRO A 33 41.43 17.27 -0.26
CA PRO A 33 41.76 16.75 1.08
C PRO A 33 40.56 16.51 2.02
N PRO A 34 39.52 17.37 2.12
CA PRO A 34 38.41 17.15 3.06
C PRO A 34 37.38 16.11 2.59
N VAL A 35 36.68 15.54 3.57
CA VAL A 35 35.45 14.75 3.39
C VAL A 35 34.29 15.59 3.92
N VAL A 36 33.28 15.82 3.10
CA VAL A 36 32.12 16.66 3.44
C VAL A 36 30.81 15.95 3.10
N PRO A 37 29.71 16.22 3.84
CA PRO A 37 28.38 15.72 3.49
C PRO A 37 27.82 16.47 2.29
N ILE A 38 27.41 15.74 1.25
CA ILE A 38 26.82 16.29 0.02
C ILE A 38 25.48 15.57 -0.26
N PRO A 39 24.41 16.31 -0.60
CA PRO A 39 23.14 15.71 -1.01
C PRO A 39 23.23 15.16 -2.44
N TYR A 40 22.86 13.90 -2.62
CA TYR A 40 22.69 13.22 -3.91
C TYR A 40 21.22 12.83 -4.12
N MET A 41 20.85 12.60 -5.37
CA MET A 41 19.55 11.99 -5.67
C MET A 41 19.68 10.47 -5.50
N ASN A 42 18.74 9.84 -4.81
CA ASN A 42 18.67 8.39 -4.74
C ASN A 42 17.25 7.93 -5.13
N ALA A 43 17.16 6.94 -6.00
CA ALA A 43 15.90 6.42 -6.52
C ALA A 43 15.82 4.90 -6.37
N SER A 44 14.63 4.40 -6.03
CA SER A 44 14.28 2.98 -6.02
C SER A 44 12.96 2.75 -6.72
N GLN A 45 12.79 1.56 -7.32
CA GLN A 45 11.64 1.23 -8.15
C GLN A 45 10.96 -0.06 -7.70
N SER A 46 9.64 -0.12 -7.88
CA SER A 46 8.84 -1.29 -7.55
C SER A 46 9.23 -2.52 -8.35
N ALA A 47 9.83 -2.35 -9.54
CA ALA A 47 10.33 -3.45 -10.35
C ALA A 47 11.35 -4.33 -9.59
N ASP A 48 12.07 -3.75 -8.63
CA ASP A 48 13.02 -4.44 -7.75
C ASP A 48 12.37 -4.91 -6.44
N ALA A 49 11.03 -5.04 -6.39
CA ALA A 49 10.32 -5.48 -5.19
C ALA A 49 10.74 -6.90 -4.78
N ASP A 50 11.09 -7.03 -3.50
CA ASP A 50 11.51 -8.28 -2.85
C ASP A 50 10.83 -8.40 -1.48
N LYS A 51 10.90 -9.60 -0.88
CA LYS A 51 10.18 -9.95 0.36
C LYS A 51 8.68 -9.64 0.22
N THR A 52 8.12 -10.02 -0.94
CA THR A 52 6.70 -9.85 -1.29
C THR A 52 5.89 -11.06 -0.85
N ALA A 53 4.57 -10.98 -0.95
CA ALA A 53 3.67 -12.05 -0.55
C ALA A 53 3.88 -13.34 -1.37
N ASP A 54 3.70 -14.50 -0.74
CA ASP A 54 3.92 -15.80 -1.39
C ASP A 54 2.71 -16.26 -2.22
N SER A 55 1.50 -16.07 -1.68
CA SER A 55 0.24 -16.57 -2.25
C SER A 55 -0.61 -15.49 -2.91
N VAL A 56 -0.52 -14.24 -2.43
CA VAL A 56 -1.36 -13.14 -2.90
C VAL A 56 -0.71 -12.45 -4.10
N LYS A 57 -1.42 -12.46 -5.23
CA LYS A 57 -0.98 -11.80 -6.47
C LYS A 57 -1.95 -10.71 -6.91
N ILE A 58 -1.39 -9.59 -7.35
CA ILE A 58 -2.11 -8.47 -7.97
C ILE A 58 -1.53 -8.29 -9.37
N ASN A 59 -2.40 -8.31 -10.38
CA ASN A 59 -1.99 -8.23 -11.79
C ASN A 59 -0.90 -9.25 -12.16
N GLY A 60 -1.01 -10.47 -11.61
CA GLY A 60 -0.05 -11.56 -11.85
C GLY A 60 1.27 -11.44 -11.09
N ASN A 61 1.50 -10.35 -10.35
CA ASN A 61 2.71 -10.12 -9.57
C ASN A 61 2.45 -10.39 -8.08
N PRO A 62 3.42 -10.94 -7.32
CA PRO A 62 3.38 -10.95 -5.85
C PRO A 62 3.07 -9.55 -5.29
N ALA A 63 2.11 -9.47 -4.37
CA ALA A 63 1.71 -8.21 -3.77
C ALA A 63 2.71 -7.78 -2.69
N CYS A 64 2.99 -6.48 -2.59
CA CYS A 64 3.82 -5.96 -1.52
C CYS A 64 2.99 -5.73 -0.23
N HIS A 65 3.64 -5.93 0.90
CA HIS A 65 3.17 -5.57 2.23
C HIS A 65 4.26 -4.80 2.99
N VAL A 66 4.03 -4.38 4.23
CA VAL A 66 4.95 -3.49 4.98
C VAL A 66 6.37 -4.06 5.15
N LYS A 67 6.54 -5.39 5.15
CA LYS A 67 7.85 -6.06 5.21
C LYS A 67 8.57 -6.15 3.87
N SER A 68 7.91 -5.80 2.77
CA SER A 68 8.50 -5.80 1.44
C SER A 68 9.50 -4.66 1.30
N VAL A 69 10.43 -4.81 0.38
CA VAL A 69 11.46 -3.81 0.09
C VAL A 69 11.60 -3.64 -1.41
N PHE A 70 12.16 -2.51 -1.85
CA PHE A 70 12.77 -2.44 -3.18
C PHE A 70 14.25 -2.72 -2.98
N ALA A 71 14.74 -3.85 -3.51
CA ALA A 71 16.02 -4.42 -3.13
C ALA A 71 17.22 -3.52 -3.47
N LYS A 72 17.06 -2.61 -4.44
CA LYS A 72 18.12 -1.75 -4.94
C LYS A 72 17.67 -0.29 -5.04
N SER A 73 18.64 0.60 -4.83
CA SER A 73 18.57 2.00 -5.17
C SER A 73 19.75 2.44 -6.04
N SER A 74 19.71 3.65 -6.59
CA SER A 74 20.82 4.22 -7.36
C SER A 74 20.78 5.75 -7.39
N GLY A 75 21.90 6.37 -7.78
CA GLY A 75 22.07 7.82 -7.96
C GLY A 75 23.01 8.48 -6.93
N ASP A 76 23.34 7.77 -5.84
CA ASP A 76 24.22 8.23 -4.77
C ASP A 76 25.69 7.79 -4.93
N GLU A 77 26.06 7.19 -6.06
CA GLU A 77 27.37 6.56 -6.28
C GLU A 77 28.54 7.56 -6.27
N ALA A 78 28.27 8.85 -6.54
CA ALA A 78 29.26 9.92 -6.42
C ALA A 78 29.65 10.21 -4.96
N GLY A 79 28.83 9.80 -3.99
CA GLY A 79 29.12 9.81 -2.56
C GLY A 79 30.12 8.73 -2.17
N ASN A 80 31.37 8.87 -2.60
CA ASN A 80 32.39 7.82 -2.51
C ASN A 80 32.85 7.45 -1.07
N ARG A 81 32.37 8.16 -0.05
CA ARG A 81 32.52 7.81 1.37
C ARG A 81 31.20 7.36 2.01
N LYS A 82 30.19 7.05 1.19
CA LYS A 82 28.92 6.39 1.53
C LYS A 82 27.93 7.26 2.31
N GLY A 83 26.70 6.80 2.47
CA GLY A 83 25.65 7.47 3.25
C GLY A 83 26.04 7.75 4.70
N ILE A 84 25.70 8.95 5.21
CA ILE A 84 26.09 9.39 6.56
C ILE A 84 25.49 8.53 7.70
N VAL A 85 24.31 7.95 7.48
CA VAL A 85 23.60 7.06 8.41
C VAL A 85 23.86 5.60 8.06
N SER A 86 23.66 5.22 6.79
CA SER A 86 23.69 3.80 6.40
C SER A 86 25.09 3.22 6.21
N GLY A 87 26.09 4.06 5.95
CA GLY A 87 27.42 3.60 5.57
C GLY A 87 27.43 2.75 4.31
N LYS A 88 26.45 2.94 3.41
CA LYS A 88 26.32 2.23 2.12
C LYS A 88 26.28 3.20 0.93
N ILE A 89 26.67 2.68 -0.23
CA ILE A 89 26.36 3.27 -1.53
C ILE A 89 25.28 2.39 -2.10
N SER A 90 24.13 2.96 -2.37
CA SER A 90 22.93 2.23 -2.76
C SER A 90 22.47 1.20 -1.71
N GLY A 91 21.18 0.94 -1.66
CA GLY A 91 20.63 -0.04 -0.73
C GLY A 91 19.14 -0.27 -0.92
N GLU A 92 18.58 -1.11 -0.07
CA GLU A 92 17.15 -1.37 -0.10
C GLU A 92 16.35 -0.13 0.34
N ALA A 93 15.16 0.04 -0.26
CA ALA A 93 14.15 0.96 0.21
C ALA A 93 13.04 0.21 0.95
N CYS A 94 12.70 0.66 2.16
CA CYS A 94 11.75 -0.01 3.06
C CYS A 94 10.53 0.88 3.33
N PHE A 95 9.35 0.27 3.44
CA PHE A 95 8.12 0.97 3.79
C PHE A 95 8.10 1.38 5.27
N MET A 96 7.59 2.58 5.53
CA MET A 96 7.42 3.19 6.85
C MET A 96 5.96 3.41 7.22
N SER A 97 5.09 3.54 6.21
CA SER A 97 3.64 3.53 6.40
C SER A 97 3.00 2.44 5.55
N SER A 98 1.77 2.09 5.91
CA SER A 98 0.99 1.04 5.26
C SER A 98 -0.50 1.28 5.54
N SER A 99 -1.36 0.39 5.07
CA SER A 99 -2.77 0.33 5.42
C SER A 99 -2.96 0.05 6.92
N PHE A 100 -4.05 0.58 7.50
CA PHE A 100 -4.39 0.34 8.90
C PHE A 100 -5.30 -0.88 9.10
N ASP A 101 -5.97 -1.33 8.03
CA ASP A 101 -7.08 -2.27 8.08
C ASP A 101 -7.03 -3.36 7.00
N VAL A 102 -6.32 -3.13 5.90
CA VAL A 102 -6.13 -4.14 4.85
C VAL A 102 -4.80 -4.84 5.04
N LEU A 103 -4.88 -6.16 5.21
CA LEU A 103 -3.74 -7.03 5.40
C LEU A 103 -3.55 -7.94 4.17
N ILE A 104 -2.29 -8.20 3.81
CA ILE A 104 -1.86 -9.20 2.85
C ILE A 104 -1.03 -10.22 3.64
N GLU A 105 -1.52 -11.45 3.74
CA GLU A 105 -0.87 -12.53 4.50
C GLU A 105 -0.64 -12.18 5.98
N GLY A 106 -1.56 -11.40 6.57
CA GLY A 106 -1.46 -10.94 7.95
C GLY A 106 -0.59 -9.69 8.14
N GLU A 107 0.09 -9.24 7.10
CA GLU A 107 0.92 -8.03 7.13
C GLU A 107 0.19 -6.84 6.51
N PRO A 108 0.29 -5.62 7.08
CA PRO A 108 -0.31 -4.43 6.49
C PRO A 108 0.06 -4.21 5.02
N ALA A 109 -0.95 -4.05 4.16
CA ALA A 109 -0.76 -3.82 2.74
C ALA A 109 -0.15 -2.43 2.48
N VAL A 110 0.75 -2.33 1.50
CA VAL A 110 1.36 -1.04 1.11
C VAL A 110 0.77 -0.53 -0.20
N ARG A 111 0.72 0.79 -0.33
CA ARG A 111 -0.08 1.49 -1.33
C ARG A 111 0.70 2.67 -1.91
N ALA A 112 0.15 3.27 -2.96
CA ALA A 112 0.63 4.57 -3.44
C ALA A 112 0.65 5.58 -2.29
N MET A 113 1.67 6.44 -2.28
CA MET A 113 1.87 7.48 -1.27
C MET A 113 2.17 6.97 0.14
N ASP A 114 2.33 5.66 0.34
CA ASP A 114 2.94 5.19 1.58
C ASP A 114 4.43 5.56 1.60
N LEU A 115 4.91 5.98 2.77
CA LEU A 115 6.26 6.51 2.94
C LEU A 115 7.28 5.38 2.88
N MET A 116 8.41 5.65 2.24
CA MET A 116 9.58 4.78 2.21
C MET A 116 10.84 5.53 2.58
N VAL A 117 11.81 4.82 3.13
CA VAL A 117 13.19 5.29 3.34
C VAL A 117 14.12 4.46 2.47
N SER A 118 15.04 5.11 1.74
CA SER A 118 15.94 4.46 0.79
C SER A 118 17.35 4.29 1.34
N ASN A 119 18.17 3.52 0.62
CA ASN A 119 19.58 3.25 0.92
C ASN A 119 19.79 2.77 2.36
N ALA A 120 19.01 1.78 2.79
CA ALA A 120 19.04 1.25 4.16
C ALA A 120 18.89 2.35 5.23
N GLN A 121 17.83 3.16 5.07
CA GLN A 121 17.44 4.25 5.98
C GLN A 121 18.39 5.47 5.99
N ASN A 122 19.11 5.73 4.89
CA ASN A 122 19.95 6.93 4.79
C ASN A 122 19.16 8.19 4.40
N THR A 123 18.03 8.02 3.71
CA THR A 123 17.23 9.13 3.19
C THR A 123 16.11 9.52 4.16
N PRO A 124 15.61 10.77 4.13
CA PRO A 124 14.35 11.08 4.78
C PRO A 124 13.19 10.26 4.16
N PRO A 125 12.09 10.05 4.91
CA PRO A 125 10.91 9.38 4.37
C PRO A 125 10.31 10.16 3.19
N MET A 126 10.09 9.47 2.07
CA MET A 126 9.47 10.02 0.86
C MET A 126 8.33 9.11 0.39
N PRO A 127 7.24 9.66 -0.17
CA PRO A 127 6.12 8.85 -0.63
C PRO A 127 6.50 8.02 -1.87
N LEU A 128 6.01 6.78 -1.92
CA LEU A 128 6.04 5.97 -3.13
C LEU A 128 5.12 6.58 -4.20
N MET A 129 5.70 7.07 -5.29
CA MET A 129 4.97 7.65 -6.40
C MET A 129 4.59 6.56 -7.41
N GLN A 130 3.29 6.38 -7.65
CA GLN A 130 2.76 5.52 -8.72
C GLN A 130 1.43 6.07 -9.20
N ALA A 131 0.85 5.50 -10.26
CA ALA A 131 -0.45 5.90 -10.76
C ALA A 131 -1.47 5.92 -9.61
N VAL A 132 -2.12 7.07 -9.41
CA VAL A 132 -3.15 7.21 -8.38
C VAL A 132 -4.40 6.43 -8.81
N GLY A 133 -5.05 5.80 -7.84
CA GLY A 133 -6.32 5.14 -8.08
C GLY A 133 -7.37 6.20 -8.31
N MET A 134 -8.07 6.16 -9.43
CA MET A 134 -9.39 6.77 -9.52
C MET A 134 -10.36 5.69 -9.05
N PRO A 135 -11.05 5.86 -7.90
CA PRO A 135 -12.18 5.01 -7.63
C PRO A 135 -13.14 5.12 -8.82
N ALA A 136 -13.70 4.01 -9.27
CA ALA A 136 -14.79 4.08 -10.23
C ALA A 136 -15.82 5.04 -9.64
N LEU A 137 -16.23 6.08 -10.39
CA LEU A 137 -17.44 6.79 -10.02
C LEU A 137 -18.50 5.70 -9.86
N ALA A 138 -19.16 5.67 -8.70
CA ALA A 138 -20.37 4.88 -8.57
C ALA A 138 -21.22 5.25 -9.80
N ALA A 139 -21.51 4.27 -10.66
CA ALA A 139 -22.40 4.50 -11.77
C ALA A 139 -23.64 5.14 -11.15
N THR A 140 -23.95 6.37 -11.54
CA THR A 140 -25.22 6.99 -11.18
C THR A 140 -26.29 5.96 -11.50
N VAL A 141 -26.99 5.46 -10.48
CA VAL A 141 -28.05 4.47 -10.62
C VAL A 141 -29.02 5.00 -11.67
N THR A 142 -28.94 4.46 -12.89
CA THR A 142 -29.84 4.82 -13.97
C THR A 142 -31.04 3.89 -13.94
N ALA A 143 -32.19 4.53 -13.76
CA ALA A 143 -33.57 4.08 -13.93
C ALA A 143 -34.18 3.15 -12.85
N PRO A 144 -35.38 3.50 -12.31
CA PRO A 144 -36.06 2.76 -11.26
C PRO A 144 -36.69 1.41 -11.70
N GLU A 145 -36.56 1.00 -12.96
CA GLU A 145 -37.26 -0.18 -13.50
C GLU A 145 -36.57 -1.52 -13.19
N GLU A 146 -35.30 -1.54 -12.77
CA GLU A 146 -34.60 -2.80 -12.38
C GLU A 146 -34.77 -3.20 -10.90
N LEU A 147 -35.45 -2.37 -10.08
CA LEU A 147 -35.69 -2.66 -8.66
C LEU A 147 -36.80 -3.70 -8.41
N GLU A 148 -37.79 -3.84 -9.30
CA GLU A 148 -38.91 -4.78 -9.13
C GLU A 148 -38.53 -6.25 -9.43
N THR A 149 -37.56 -6.47 -10.33
CA THR A 149 -37.07 -7.81 -10.67
C THR A 149 -36.20 -8.41 -9.57
N ILE A 150 -35.52 -7.58 -8.78
CA ILE A 150 -34.71 -8.02 -7.65
C ILE A 150 -35.59 -8.38 -6.45
N THR A 151 -36.68 -7.66 -6.18
CA THR A 151 -37.59 -8.01 -5.06
C THR A 151 -38.34 -9.32 -5.28
N THR A 152 -38.58 -9.71 -6.52
CA THR A 152 -39.34 -10.93 -6.83
C THR A 152 -38.48 -12.20 -6.76
N ASN A 153 -37.18 -12.10 -7.00
CA ASN A 153 -36.26 -13.26 -7.05
C ASN A 153 -35.44 -13.49 -5.77
N VAL A 154 -35.59 -12.65 -4.73
CA VAL A 154 -34.87 -12.80 -3.46
C VAL A 154 -35.74 -13.42 -2.34
N ILE A 155 -37.07 -13.55 -2.53
CA ILE A 155 -37.98 -14.16 -1.54
C ILE A 155 -38.31 -15.63 -1.88
N SER A 156 -37.30 -16.38 -2.29
CA SER A 156 -37.37 -17.84 -2.31
C SER A 156 -36.03 -18.41 -1.87
N ILE A 157 -35.76 -18.32 -0.58
CA ILE A 157 -34.81 -19.23 0.07
C ILE A 157 -35.51 -19.82 1.28
N ASP A 158 -35.47 -21.14 1.29
CA ASP A 158 -36.23 -22.06 2.07
C ASP A 158 -36.19 -21.82 3.58
N GLN A 159 -37.32 -22.17 4.17
CA GLN A 159 -37.51 -22.50 5.57
C GLN A 159 -36.29 -23.26 6.13
N TYR A 160 -35.55 -22.66 7.05
CA TYR A 160 -34.82 -23.42 8.06
C TYR A 160 -35.45 -23.13 9.41
N SER A 161 -36.29 -24.09 9.82
CA SER A 161 -36.68 -24.32 11.20
C SER A 161 -35.44 -24.46 12.06
N ASP A 162 -35.32 -23.67 13.12
CA ASP A 162 -34.75 -24.13 14.37
C ASP A 162 -35.32 -23.29 15.52
N GLY A 163 -35.91 -24.01 16.47
CA GLY A 163 -36.64 -23.45 17.58
C GLY A 163 -35.76 -22.88 18.68
N ASN A 164 -36.40 -22.04 19.48
CA ASN A 164 -36.08 -21.73 20.86
C ASN A 164 -34.83 -20.88 21.13
N ALA A 165 -35.03 -19.58 21.35
CA ALA A 165 -34.75 -18.99 22.67
C ALA A 165 -35.13 -17.50 22.76
N SER A 166 -35.66 -17.17 23.94
CA SER A 166 -35.82 -15.85 24.54
C SER A 166 -37.06 -15.03 24.14
N GLY A 167 -38.12 -15.25 24.92
CA GLY A 167 -38.87 -14.09 25.40
C GLY A 167 -37.96 -13.26 26.31
N TYR A 168 -37.90 -11.96 26.06
CA TYR A 168 -37.83 -10.88 27.06
C TYR A 168 -38.06 -9.54 26.33
N THR A 169 -38.60 -8.59 27.08
CA THR A 169 -38.99 -7.19 26.78
C THR A 169 -40.48 -7.05 26.42
N GLN A 170 -41.25 -6.18 27.07
CA GLN A 170 -40.89 -4.86 27.63
C GLN A 170 -41.48 -4.62 29.03
N ALA A 171 -40.75 -3.85 29.84
CA ALA A 171 -41.34 -3.09 30.93
C ALA A 171 -41.98 -1.83 30.32
N GLU A 172 -43.29 -1.68 30.49
CA GLU A 172 -44.00 -0.42 30.28
C GLU A 172 -44.00 0.36 31.59
N GLU A 173 -43.68 1.66 31.51
CA GLU A 173 -43.74 2.60 32.63
C GLU A 173 -45.18 2.87 33.08
N PRO A 174 -45.42 3.19 34.37
CA PRO A 174 -46.77 3.40 34.89
C PRO A 174 -47.27 4.83 34.62
N SER A 175 -48.52 4.93 34.15
CA SER A 175 -49.29 6.18 34.13
C SER A 175 -50.16 6.30 35.39
N GLU A 176 -49.94 7.39 36.14
CA GLU A 176 -50.76 8.05 37.19
C GLU A 176 -51.37 7.23 38.34
#